data_AF-A0A2J7RM18-F1
#
_entry.id   AF-A0A2J7RM18-F1
#
_cell.length_a   1.000
_cell.length_b   1.000
_cell.length_c   1.000
_cell.angle_alpha   90.00
_cell.angle_beta   90.00
_cell.angle_gamma   90.00
#
_symmetry.space_group_name_H-M   'P 1'
#
loop_
_entity.id
_entity.type
_entity.pdbx_description
1 polymer ?
#
loop_
_entity_poly.entity_id
_entity_poly.type
_entity_poly.pdbx_seq_one_letter_code
_entity_poly.pdbx_strand_id
1 'polypeptide(L)'
;MEVRNRQVNHARNLWDRAVTVLPRANQLWYKYTYMEEMIGNVAGARQVFDRWMEWEPDEQAWLTYIKFELRYKETDRARRIYEKFVSVHPDIRNWIRFARFEEQHGFISGTRGVFERAVEFFGDELMDEKLFLAFAKFEEGQREHDRARYEEEVKANPNNYDAWFDYLRLVESEGDLEVIRETYERAIANVPPTKEKSFWRHYIYLWINYALFEELEAEDVKRTRQVYKYCLELLTQALYLLEDLAALCPL
;
A
#
# COMPACT_ATOMS: atom_id res chain seq x y z
N MET A 1 46.10 9.78 -20.56
CA MET A 1 44.63 9.95 -20.51
C MET A 1 43.99 9.89 -21.90
N GLU A 2 44.54 10.55 -22.93
CA GLU A 2 43.94 10.60 -24.28
C GLU A 2 43.85 9.26 -25.03
N VAL A 3 44.85 8.38 -24.90
CA VAL A 3 44.85 7.08 -25.59
C VAL A 3 43.72 6.16 -25.11
N ARG A 4 43.42 6.17 -23.81
CA ARG A 4 42.30 5.42 -23.21
C ARG A 4 40.95 5.95 -23.71
N ASN A 5 40.80 7.27 -23.83
CA ASN A 5 39.58 7.88 -24.37
C ASN A 5 39.37 7.61 -25.86
N ARG A 6 40.44 7.56 -26.67
CA ARG A 6 40.36 7.18 -28.09
C ARG A 6 39.90 5.73 -28.28
N GLN A 7 40.39 4.81 -27.45
CA GLN A 7 39.98 3.41 -27.50
C GLN A 7 38.50 3.23 -27.12
N VAL A 8 38.01 3.98 -26.13
CA VAL A 8 36.59 3.98 -25.74
C VAL A 8 35.69 4.48 -26.88
N ASN A 9 36.05 5.58 -27.54
CA ASN A 9 35.26 6.10 -28.66
C ASN A 9 35.26 5.14 -29.86
N HIS A 10 36.38 4.48 -30.13
CA HIS A 10 36.43 3.46 -31.18
C HIS A 10 35.55 2.24 -30.85
N ALA A 11 35.56 1.79 -29.59
CA ALA A 11 34.71 0.70 -29.13
C ALA A 11 33.22 1.07 -29.24
N ARG A 12 32.82 2.29 -28.84
CA ARG A 12 31.44 2.80 -29.02
C ARG A 12 30.99 2.75 -30.47
N ASN A 13 31.80 3.29 -31.38
CA ASN A 13 31.49 3.29 -32.81
C ASN A 13 31.32 1.87 -33.37
N LEU A 14 32.10 0.90 -32.89
CA LEU A 14 31.97 -0.49 -33.27
C LEU A 14 30.66 -1.10 -32.75
N TRP A 15 30.33 -0.88 -31.48
CA TRP A 15 29.09 -1.36 -30.88
C TRP A 15 27.86 -0.73 -31.52
N ASP A 16 27.87 0.59 -31.75
CA ASP A 16 26.79 1.31 -32.43
C ASP A 16 26.52 0.73 -33.82
N ARG A 17 27.57 0.46 -34.60
CA ARG A 17 27.42 -0.22 -35.89
C ARG A 17 26.86 -1.63 -35.73
N ALA A 18 27.34 -2.39 -34.75
CA ALA A 18 26.89 -3.76 -34.51
C ALA A 18 25.39 -3.83 -34.16
N VAL A 19 24.92 -2.97 -33.24
CA VAL A 19 23.49 -2.93 -32.85
C VAL A 19 22.60 -2.33 -33.94
N THR A 20 23.13 -1.45 -34.78
CA THR A 20 22.38 -0.90 -35.94
C THR A 20 22.20 -1.96 -37.03
N VAL A 21 23.21 -2.79 -37.28
CA VAL A 21 23.14 -3.85 -38.30
C VAL A 21 22.31 -5.05 -37.81
N LEU A 22 22.43 -5.41 -36.52
CA LEU A 22 21.76 -6.57 -35.93
C LEU A 22 20.95 -6.16 -34.67
N PRO A 23 19.85 -5.39 -34.82
CA PRO A 23 19.10 -4.85 -33.69
C PRO A 23 18.38 -5.92 -32.86
N ARG A 24 18.04 -7.07 -33.44
CA ARG A 24 17.38 -8.18 -32.72
C ARG A 24 18.34 -9.08 -31.94
N ALA A 25 19.65 -8.84 -32.02
CA ALA A 25 20.63 -9.65 -31.33
C ALA A 25 20.86 -9.12 -29.89
N ASN A 26 20.02 -9.56 -28.94
CA ASN A 26 20.06 -9.15 -27.53
C ASN A 26 21.46 -9.26 -26.89
N GLN A 27 22.26 -10.26 -27.29
CA GLN A 27 23.64 -10.43 -26.80
C GLN A 27 24.55 -9.23 -27.10
N LEU A 28 24.34 -8.52 -28.21
CA LEU A 28 25.13 -7.34 -28.56
C LEU A 28 24.77 -6.18 -27.64
N TRP A 29 23.48 -5.97 -27.38
CA TRP A 29 22.98 -4.95 -26.47
C TRP A 29 23.46 -5.19 -25.03
N TYR A 30 23.40 -6.43 -24.53
CA TYR A 30 23.95 -6.78 -23.21
C TYR A 30 25.43 -6.41 -23.07
N LYS A 31 26.24 -6.74 -24.09
CA LYS A 31 27.68 -6.44 -24.06
C LYS A 31 27.93 -4.93 -24.16
N TYR A 32 27.10 -4.22 -24.93
CA TYR A 32 27.24 -2.78 -25.09
C TYR A 32 26.87 -2.01 -23.81
N THR A 33 25.73 -2.34 -23.19
CA THR A 33 25.31 -1.72 -21.91
C THR A 33 26.31 -2.03 -20.80
N TYR A 34 26.81 -3.26 -20.73
CA TYR A 34 27.86 -3.64 -19.78
C TYR A 34 29.15 -2.86 -20.00
N MET A 35 29.58 -2.64 -21.24
CA MET A 35 30.76 -1.81 -21.55
C MET A 35 30.58 -0.37 -21.04
N GLU A 36 29.44 0.27 -21.31
CA GLU A 36 29.17 1.63 -20.83
C GLU A 36 29.14 1.72 -19.30
N GLU A 37 28.59 0.70 -18.64
CA GLU A 37 28.59 0.60 -17.17
C GLU A 37 30.01 0.45 -16.60
N MET A 38 30.86 -0.37 -17.22
CA MET A 38 32.27 -0.54 -16.81
C MET A 38 33.11 0.73 -16.99
N ILE A 39 32.72 1.61 -17.92
CA ILE A 39 33.34 2.93 -18.10
C ILE A 39 32.83 3.93 -17.03
N GLY A 40 31.75 3.61 -16.32
CA GLY A 40 31.07 4.49 -15.38
C GLY A 40 30.12 5.49 -16.05
N ASN A 41 29.84 5.33 -17.35
CA ASN A 41 28.96 6.21 -18.10
C ASN A 41 27.50 5.77 -17.99
N VAL A 42 26.89 6.00 -16.82
CA VAL A 42 25.50 5.62 -16.54
C VAL A 42 24.52 6.26 -17.53
N ALA A 43 24.75 7.52 -17.91
CA ALA A 43 23.92 8.23 -18.88
C ALA A 43 23.98 7.59 -20.28
N GLY A 44 25.16 7.17 -20.73
CA GLY A 44 25.31 6.44 -22.00
C GLY A 44 24.66 5.06 -21.94
N ALA A 45 24.87 4.31 -20.85
CA ALA A 45 24.22 3.01 -20.66
C ALA A 45 22.69 3.12 -20.77
N ARG A 46 22.10 4.17 -20.18
CA ARG A 46 20.65 4.47 -20.29
C ARG A 46 20.21 4.73 -21.73
N GLN A 47 20.93 5.56 -22.49
CA GLN A 47 20.62 5.82 -23.90
C GLN A 47 20.64 4.54 -24.73
N VAL A 48 21.59 3.63 -24.45
CA VAL A 48 21.65 2.32 -25.11
C VAL A 48 20.45 1.46 -24.73
N PHE A 49 20.06 1.44 -23.45
CA PHE A 49 18.85 0.73 -23.02
C PHE A 49 17.58 1.31 -23.66
N ASP A 50 17.41 2.63 -23.67
CA ASP A 50 16.24 3.29 -24.28
C ASP A 50 16.11 2.90 -25.76
N ARG A 51 17.21 2.98 -26.53
CA ARG A 51 17.25 2.53 -27.92
C ARG A 51 16.98 1.04 -28.08
N TRP A 52 17.40 0.21 -27.12
CA TRP A 52 17.12 -1.21 -27.16
C TRP A 52 15.63 -1.50 -26.97
N MET A 53 14.97 -0.77 -26.06
CA MET A 53 13.54 -0.93 -25.80
C MET A 53 12.65 -0.49 -26.97
N GLU A 54 13.10 0.40 -27.84
CA GLU A 54 12.41 0.75 -29.10
C GLU A 54 12.20 -0.45 -30.03
N TRP A 55 13.01 -1.51 -29.90
CA TRP A 55 12.88 -2.73 -30.67
C TRP A 55 11.99 -3.79 -30.02
N GLU A 56 11.33 -3.45 -28.90
CA GLU A 56 10.45 -4.33 -28.12
C GLU A 56 11.10 -5.71 -27.86
N PRO A 57 12.24 -5.74 -27.16
CA PRO A 57 12.99 -6.97 -26.91
C PRO A 57 12.25 -7.90 -25.95
N ASP A 58 12.82 -9.09 -25.73
CA ASP A 58 12.28 -10.10 -24.82
C ASP A 58 12.12 -9.57 -23.38
N GLU A 59 11.28 -10.23 -22.57
CA GLU A 59 11.05 -9.85 -21.17
C GLU A 59 12.35 -9.68 -20.39
N GLN A 60 13.35 -10.52 -20.67
CA GLN A 60 14.61 -10.50 -19.96
C GLN A 60 15.36 -9.18 -20.17
N ALA A 61 15.35 -8.62 -21.38
CA ALA A 61 15.95 -7.31 -21.64
C ALA A 61 15.33 -6.22 -20.76
N TRP A 62 14.00 -6.16 -20.67
CA TRP A 62 13.28 -5.21 -19.80
C TRP A 62 13.66 -5.39 -18.32
N LEU A 63 13.69 -6.65 -17.84
CA LEU A 63 14.08 -6.95 -16.46
C LEU A 63 15.54 -6.56 -16.19
N THR A 64 16.44 -6.67 -17.16
CA THR A 64 17.83 -6.22 -16.97
C THR A 64 17.95 -4.71 -16.89
N TYR A 65 17.13 -3.97 -17.64
CA TYR A 65 17.12 -2.52 -17.55
C TYR A 65 16.55 -2.03 -16.21
N ILE A 66 15.46 -2.65 -15.75
CA ILE A 66 14.89 -2.39 -14.42
C ILE A 66 15.92 -2.68 -13.32
N LYS A 67 16.60 -3.83 -13.38
CA LYS A 67 17.67 -4.18 -12.42
C LYS A 67 18.81 -3.17 -12.46
N PHE A 68 19.16 -2.65 -13.63
CA PHE A 68 20.17 -1.60 -13.76
C PHE A 68 19.74 -0.32 -13.03
N GLU A 69 18.53 0.21 -13.25
CA GLU A 69 18.07 1.42 -12.55
C GLU A 69 17.96 1.20 -11.03
N LEU A 70 17.56 0.00 -10.60
CA LEU A 70 17.54 -0.37 -9.19
C LEU A 70 18.93 -0.36 -8.54
N ARG A 71 20.00 -0.79 -9.24
CA ARG A 71 21.38 -0.69 -8.74
C ARG A 71 21.79 0.76 -8.44
N TYR A 72 21.29 1.71 -9.22
CA TYR A 72 21.54 3.14 -9.05
C TYR A 72 20.51 3.85 -8.17
N LYS A 73 19.61 3.09 -7.51
CA LYS A 73 18.55 3.59 -6.62
C LYS A 73 17.56 4.54 -7.30
N GLU A 74 17.36 4.40 -8.60
CA GLU A 74 16.46 5.24 -9.39
C GLU A 74 15.10 4.56 -9.54
N THR A 75 14.39 4.46 -8.43
CA THR A 75 13.09 3.75 -8.32
C THR A 75 12.03 4.34 -9.24
N ASP A 76 11.96 5.66 -9.38
CA ASP A 76 10.98 6.33 -10.25
C ASP A 76 11.24 6.05 -11.74
N ARG A 77 12.50 5.84 -12.13
CA ARG A 77 12.82 5.39 -13.50
C ARG A 77 12.43 3.94 -13.69
N ALA A 78 12.76 3.08 -12.73
CA ALA A 78 12.36 1.68 -12.76
C ALA A 78 10.83 1.52 -12.91
N ARG A 79 10.03 2.35 -12.20
CA ARG A 79 8.57 2.40 -12.35
C ARG A 79 8.13 2.73 -13.78
N ARG A 80 8.66 3.80 -14.37
CA ARG A 80 8.34 4.17 -15.77
C ARG A 80 8.71 3.08 -16.77
N ILE A 81 9.79 2.35 -16.51
CA ILE A 81 10.19 1.22 -17.35
C ILE A 81 9.22 0.05 -17.17
N TYR A 82 8.77 -0.24 -15.94
CA TYR A 82 7.74 -1.24 -15.69
C TYR A 82 6.41 -0.90 -16.37
N GLU A 83 5.98 0.36 -16.34
CA GLU A 83 4.76 0.80 -17.04
C GLU A 83 4.84 0.50 -18.54
N LYS A 84 5.98 0.82 -19.17
CA LYS A 84 6.23 0.49 -20.57
C LYS A 84 6.29 -1.03 -20.79
N PHE A 85 7.01 -1.76 -19.93
CA PHE A 85 7.19 -3.20 -20.02
C PHE A 85 5.86 -3.94 -20.05
N VAL A 86 4.96 -3.58 -19.14
CA VAL A 86 3.63 -4.19 -19.04
C VAL A 86 2.74 -3.83 -20.24
N SER A 87 2.92 -2.66 -20.85
CA SER A 87 2.19 -2.28 -22.07
C SER A 87 2.67 -3.03 -23.32
N VAL A 88 3.97 -3.32 -23.41
CA VAL A 88 4.59 -4.05 -24.55
C VAL A 88 4.41 -5.56 -24.41
N HIS A 89 4.46 -6.09 -23.18
CA HIS A 89 4.27 -7.51 -22.86
C HIS A 89 3.13 -7.69 -21.86
N PRO A 90 1.85 -7.61 -22.31
CA PRO A 90 0.66 -7.64 -21.45
C PRO A 90 0.36 -9.05 -20.92
N ASP A 91 1.26 -9.57 -20.11
CA ASP A 91 1.19 -10.89 -19.49
C ASP A 91 0.85 -10.71 -18.01
N ILE A 92 -0.08 -11.52 -17.48
CA ILE A 92 -0.52 -11.44 -16.07
C ILE A 92 0.68 -11.57 -15.11
N ARG A 93 1.66 -12.41 -15.47
CA ARG A 93 2.90 -12.56 -14.71
C ARG A 93 3.71 -11.26 -14.62
N ASN A 94 3.69 -10.43 -15.67
CA ASN A 94 4.40 -9.16 -15.72
C ASN A 94 3.68 -8.08 -14.91
N TRP A 95 2.35 -8.06 -14.92
CA TRP A 95 1.54 -7.23 -14.01
C TRP A 95 1.79 -7.58 -12.54
N ILE A 96 1.80 -8.86 -12.18
CA ILE A 96 2.10 -9.31 -10.81
C ILE A 96 3.54 -8.93 -10.41
N ARG A 97 4.51 -9.02 -11.32
CA ARG A 97 5.89 -8.56 -11.07
C ARG A 97 5.93 -7.05 -10.80
N PHE A 98 5.17 -6.26 -11.54
CA PHE A 98 5.11 -4.81 -11.34
C PHE A 98 4.46 -4.45 -9.99
N ALA A 99 3.35 -5.09 -9.65
CA ALA A 99 2.69 -4.90 -8.36
C ALA A 99 3.61 -5.23 -7.18
N ARG A 100 4.31 -6.37 -7.24
CA ARG A 100 5.32 -6.75 -6.22
C ARG A 100 6.48 -5.76 -6.13
N PHE A 101 6.87 -5.15 -7.25
CA PHE A 101 7.89 -4.12 -7.26
C PHE A 101 7.41 -2.87 -6.51
N GLU A 102 6.20 -2.37 -6.76
CA GLU A 102 5.65 -1.21 -6.03
C GLU A 102 5.50 -1.50 -4.54
N GLU A 103 5.03 -2.70 -4.19
CA GLU A 103 4.88 -3.18 -2.82
C GLU A 103 6.22 -3.17 -2.07
N GLN A 104 7.29 -3.73 -2.67
CA GLN A 104 8.63 -3.76 -2.07
C GLN A 104 9.22 -2.37 -1.82
N HIS A 105 8.78 -1.36 -2.57
CA HIS A 105 9.25 0.02 -2.43
C HIS A 105 8.30 0.88 -1.59
N GLY A 106 7.27 0.29 -0.98
CA GLY A 106 6.35 0.96 -0.04
C GLY A 106 5.24 1.79 -0.70
N PHE A 107 5.03 1.65 -2.01
CA PHE A 107 4.01 2.41 -2.74
C PHE A 107 2.68 1.65 -2.80
N ILE A 108 1.99 1.54 -1.67
CA ILE A 108 0.76 0.76 -1.50
C ILE A 108 -0.35 1.20 -2.46
N SER A 109 -0.59 2.51 -2.57
CA SER A 109 -1.57 3.06 -3.51
C SER A 109 -1.24 2.75 -4.97
N GLY A 110 0.06 2.78 -5.31
CA GLY A 110 0.56 2.37 -6.61
C GLY A 110 0.29 0.90 -6.89
N THR A 111 0.59 0.02 -5.93
CA THR A 111 0.32 -1.42 -6.04
C THR A 111 -1.15 -1.72 -6.31
N ARG A 112 -2.06 -1.10 -5.56
CA ARG A 112 -3.52 -1.26 -5.78
C ARG A 112 -3.93 -0.79 -7.17
N GLY A 113 -3.47 0.39 -7.60
CA GLY A 113 -3.76 0.91 -8.94
C GLY A 113 -3.14 0.07 -10.08
N VAL A 114 -2.07 -0.68 -9.83
CA VAL A 114 -1.54 -1.66 -10.79
C VAL A 114 -2.45 -2.87 -10.90
N PHE A 115 -2.94 -3.40 -9.78
CA PHE A 115 -3.89 -4.51 -9.79
C PHE A 115 -5.23 -4.13 -10.42
N GLU A 116 -5.79 -2.96 -10.09
CA GLU A 116 -7.03 -2.46 -10.67
C GLU A 116 -6.91 -2.34 -12.20
N ARG A 117 -5.83 -1.71 -12.70
CA ARG A 117 -5.58 -1.62 -14.13
C ARG A 117 -5.37 -2.97 -14.80
N ALA A 118 -4.73 -3.92 -14.12
CA ALA A 118 -4.57 -5.28 -14.64
C ALA A 118 -5.94 -5.93 -14.83
N VAL A 119 -6.83 -5.81 -13.83
CA VAL A 119 -8.20 -6.35 -13.89
C VAL A 119 -9.00 -5.68 -15.01
N GLU A 120 -8.94 -4.35 -15.13
CA GLU A 120 -9.59 -3.60 -16.22
C GLU A 120 -9.08 -4.01 -17.60
N PHE A 121 -7.78 -4.26 -17.74
CA PHE A 121 -7.15 -4.58 -19.02
C PHE A 121 -7.51 -5.98 -19.53
N PHE A 122 -7.52 -6.99 -18.65
CA PHE A 122 -7.84 -8.37 -19.05
C PHE A 122 -9.35 -8.64 -19.11
N GLY A 123 -10.16 -7.83 -18.39
CA GLY A 123 -11.62 -7.98 -18.34
C GLY A 123 -12.08 -9.35 -17.82
N ASP A 124 -13.37 -9.64 -18.00
CA ASP A 124 -13.97 -10.87 -17.47
C ASP A 124 -13.59 -12.14 -18.25
N GLU A 125 -13.16 -12.01 -19.51
CA GLU A 125 -12.91 -13.15 -20.41
C GLU A 125 -11.55 -13.83 -20.21
N LEU A 126 -10.56 -13.13 -19.63
CA LEU A 126 -9.18 -13.61 -19.43
C LEU A 126 -8.77 -13.63 -17.95
N MET A 127 -9.74 -13.63 -17.03
CA MET A 127 -9.50 -13.69 -15.58
C MET A 127 -8.75 -14.98 -15.18
N ASP A 128 -7.42 -14.91 -15.11
CA ASP A 128 -6.61 -15.96 -14.47
C ASP A 128 -6.76 -15.82 -12.94
N GLU A 129 -7.13 -16.93 -12.28
CA GLU A 129 -7.21 -17.07 -10.83
C GLU A 129 -5.97 -16.51 -10.11
N LYS A 130 -4.80 -16.60 -10.73
CA LYS A 130 -3.54 -16.09 -10.17
C LYS A 130 -3.56 -14.59 -9.89
N LEU A 131 -4.24 -13.79 -10.71
CA LEU A 131 -4.29 -12.34 -10.51
C LEU A 131 -5.10 -12.00 -9.26
N PHE A 132 -6.28 -12.63 -9.10
CA PHE A 132 -7.11 -12.47 -7.90
C PHE A 132 -6.43 -12.99 -6.65
N LEU A 133 -5.80 -14.16 -6.71
CA LEU A 133 -5.04 -14.69 -5.58
C LEU A 133 -3.88 -13.76 -5.19
N ALA A 134 -3.22 -13.13 -6.16
CA ALA A 134 -2.17 -12.16 -5.88
C ALA A 134 -2.74 -10.87 -5.27
N PHE A 135 -3.87 -10.37 -5.79
CA PHE A 135 -4.51 -9.16 -5.27
C PHE A 135 -5.10 -9.37 -3.87
N ALA A 136 -5.76 -10.50 -3.64
CA ALA A 136 -6.30 -10.87 -2.32
C ALA A 136 -5.18 -10.97 -1.27
N LYS A 137 -4.06 -11.62 -1.61
CA LYS A 137 -2.89 -11.68 -0.70
C LYS A 137 -2.30 -10.31 -0.39
N PHE A 138 -2.28 -9.41 -1.37
CA PHE A 138 -1.83 -8.04 -1.16
C PHE A 138 -2.78 -7.30 -0.20
N GLU A 139 -4.09 -7.35 -0.43
CA GLU A 139 -5.08 -6.70 0.44
C GLU A 139 -5.07 -7.28 1.86
N GLU A 140 -4.93 -8.60 2.01
CA GLU A 140 -4.77 -9.26 3.31
C GLU A 140 -3.52 -8.75 4.05
N GLY A 141 -2.39 -8.64 3.37
CA GLY A 141 -1.16 -8.08 3.94
C GLY A 141 -1.29 -6.61 4.35
N GLN A 142 -2.01 -5.80 3.57
CA GLN A 142 -2.26 -4.39 3.94
C GLN A 142 -3.12 -4.27 5.20
N ARG A 143 -4.13 -5.13 5.36
CA ARG A 143 -4.96 -5.13 6.57
C ARG A 143 -4.16 -5.46 7.83
N GLU A 144 -3.21 -6.38 7.76
CA GLU A 144 -2.32 -6.67 8.89
C GLU A 144 -1.43 -5.48 9.24
N HIS A 145 -0.92 -4.77 8.23
CA HIS A 145 -0.15 -3.53 8.44
C HIS A 145 -0.99 -2.42 9.07
N ASP A 146 -2.22 -2.19 8.59
CA ASP A 146 -3.13 -1.21 9.16
C ASP A 146 -3.51 -1.57 10.60
N ARG A 147 -3.80 -2.85 10.88
CA ARG A 147 -4.04 -3.34 12.24
C ARG A 147 -2.86 -3.03 13.16
N ALA A 148 -1.64 -3.39 12.74
CA ALA A 148 -0.45 -3.16 13.55
C ALA A 148 -0.24 -1.67 13.85
N ARG A 149 -0.47 -0.81 12.84
CA ARG A 149 -0.41 0.65 13.00
C ARG A 149 -1.44 1.16 14.01
N TYR A 150 -2.71 0.81 13.85
CA TYR A 150 -3.76 1.25 14.77
C TYR A 150 -3.53 0.74 16.19
N GLU A 151 -3.09 -0.52 16.33
CA GLU A 151 -2.74 -1.14 17.60
C GLU A 151 -1.57 -0.40 18.30
N GLU A 152 -0.58 0.10 17.56
CA GLU A 152 0.48 0.96 18.08
C GLU A 152 -0.04 2.36 18.47
N GLU A 153 -0.90 2.96 17.64
CA GLU A 153 -1.49 4.28 17.90
C GLU A 153 -2.35 4.27 19.19
N VAL A 154 -3.20 3.26 19.37
CA VAL A 154 -4.03 3.14 20.59
C VAL A 154 -3.20 2.80 21.84
N LYS A 155 -2.07 2.10 21.68
CA LYS A 155 -1.11 1.86 22.78
C LYS A 155 -0.36 3.14 23.16
N ALA A 156 0.05 3.92 22.18
CA ALA A 156 0.77 5.18 22.41
C ALA A 156 -0.15 6.24 23.03
N ASN A 157 -1.40 6.32 22.60
CA ASN A 157 -2.40 7.23 23.17
C ASN A 157 -3.78 6.56 23.30
N PRO A 158 -4.06 5.93 24.46
CA PRO A 158 -5.34 5.26 24.69
C PRO A 158 -6.58 6.17 24.66
N ASN A 159 -6.39 7.48 24.80
CA ASN A 159 -7.48 8.47 24.77
C ASN A 159 -7.74 9.04 23.36
N ASN A 160 -7.02 8.54 22.34
CA ASN A 160 -7.28 8.90 20.96
C ASN A 160 -8.49 8.11 20.42
N TYR A 161 -9.69 8.64 20.63
CA TYR A 161 -10.91 7.99 20.18
C TYR A 161 -11.02 7.87 18.66
N ASP A 162 -10.42 8.78 17.89
CA ASP A 162 -10.42 8.69 16.42
C ASP A 162 -9.66 7.43 15.94
N ALA A 163 -8.51 7.14 16.56
CA ALA A 163 -7.76 5.91 16.28
C ALA A 163 -8.54 4.65 16.68
N TRP A 164 -9.27 4.69 17.81
CA TRP A 164 -10.16 3.59 18.20
C TRP A 164 -11.30 3.38 17.20
N PHE A 165 -11.92 4.45 16.69
CA PHE A 165 -12.98 4.34 15.69
C PHE A 165 -12.46 3.75 14.37
N ASP A 166 -11.32 4.22 13.90
CA ASP A 166 -10.73 3.68 12.67
C ASP A 166 -10.30 2.22 12.85
N TYR A 167 -9.76 1.86 14.03
CA TYR A 167 -9.45 0.48 14.36
C TYR A 167 -10.70 -0.42 14.38
N LEU A 168 -11.77 0.02 15.05
CA LEU A 168 -13.02 -0.72 15.14
C LEU A 168 -13.64 -0.94 13.76
N ARG A 169 -13.67 0.09 12.90
CA ARG A 169 -14.16 -0.07 11.51
C ARG A 169 -13.35 -1.09 10.71
N LEU A 170 -12.03 -1.14 10.91
CA LEU A 170 -11.17 -2.14 10.29
C LEU A 170 -11.55 -3.55 10.77
N VAL A 171 -11.66 -3.75 12.08
CA VAL A 171 -11.97 -5.06 12.68
C VAL A 171 -13.39 -5.53 12.35
N GLU A 172 -14.37 -4.62 12.36
CA GLU A 172 -15.74 -4.90 11.91
C GLU A 172 -15.77 -5.37 10.45
N SER A 173 -14.95 -4.78 9.58
CA SER A 173 -14.87 -5.19 8.16
C SER A 173 -14.30 -6.60 7.96
N GLU A 174 -13.63 -7.17 8.96
CA GLU A 174 -13.12 -8.56 8.94
C GLU A 174 -14.18 -9.56 9.41
N GLY A 175 -15.14 -9.12 10.22
CA GLY A 175 -16.28 -9.92 10.66
C GLY A 175 -15.98 -10.97 11.74
N ASP A 176 -14.80 -10.94 12.38
CA ASP A 176 -14.53 -11.81 13.52
C ASP A 176 -15.20 -11.25 14.78
N LEU A 177 -16.39 -11.79 15.09
CA LEU A 177 -17.22 -11.35 16.22
C LEU A 177 -16.48 -11.31 17.55
N GLU A 178 -15.55 -12.25 17.80
CA GLU A 178 -14.84 -12.30 19.08
C GLU A 178 -13.79 -11.18 19.16
N VAL A 179 -13.05 -10.96 18.07
CA VAL A 179 -12.05 -9.89 17.99
C VAL A 179 -12.72 -8.52 18.03
N ILE A 180 -13.88 -8.35 17.37
CA ILE A 180 -14.66 -7.10 17.42
C ILE A 180 -15.05 -6.79 18.87
N ARG A 181 -15.60 -7.78 19.59
CA ARG A 181 -15.99 -7.63 21.01
C ARG A 181 -14.82 -7.27 21.90
N GLU A 182 -13.71 -8.01 21.78
CA GLU A 182 -12.50 -7.72 22.54
C GLU A 182 -12.02 -6.29 22.28
N THR A 183 -12.05 -5.84 21.02
CA THR A 183 -11.63 -4.49 20.63
C THR A 183 -12.56 -3.43 21.22
N TYR A 184 -13.88 -3.65 21.20
CA TYR A 184 -14.86 -2.78 21.86
C TYR A 184 -14.64 -2.71 23.38
N GLU A 185 -14.46 -3.85 24.05
CA GLU A 185 -14.20 -3.93 25.49
C GLU A 185 -12.91 -3.19 25.88
N ARG A 186 -11.87 -3.30 25.06
CA ARG A 186 -10.62 -2.54 25.22
C ARG A 186 -10.83 -1.04 25.02
N ALA A 187 -11.62 -0.63 24.02
CA ALA A 187 -11.90 0.77 23.75
C ALA A 187 -12.68 1.44 24.91
N ILE A 188 -13.73 0.79 25.41
CA ILE A 188 -14.57 1.33 26.49
C ILE A 188 -13.87 1.35 27.85
N ALA A 189 -12.83 0.54 28.06
CA ALA A 189 -12.01 0.59 29.27
C ALA A 189 -11.25 1.93 29.41
N ASN A 190 -11.04 2.65 28.30
CA ASN A 190 -10.39 3.96 28.29
C ASN A 190 -11.42 5.08 28.52
N VAL A 191 -11.81 5.24 29.78
CA VAL A 191 -12.73 6.30 30.21
C VAL A 191 -12.07 7.68 30.04
N PRO A 192 -12.77 8.69 29.48
CA PRO A 192 -12.22 10.03 29.29
C PRO A 192 -11.63 10.59 30.60
N PRO A 193 -10.34 10.98 30.64
CA PRO A 193 -9.75 11.54 31.86
C PRO A 193 -10.17 12.99 32.12
N THR A 194 -10.69 13.68 31.11
CA THR A 194 -11.08 15.10 31.18
C THR A 194 -12.60 15.26 31.19
N LYS A 195 -13.09 16.37 31.75
CA LYS A 195 -14.52 16.75 31.72
C LYS A 195 -14.92 17.45 30.41
N GLU A 196 -14.07 17.38 29.39
CA GLU A 196 -14.34 18.04 28.11
C GLU A 196 -15.47 17.35 27.34
N LYS A 197 -16.48 18.13 26.93
CA LYS A 197 -17.67 17.59 26.25
C LYS A 197 -17.33 16.81 24.98
N SER A 198 -16.22 17.14 24.30
CA SER A 198 -15.79 16.45 23.08
C SER A 198 -15.44 14.98 23.35
N PHE A 199 -14.56 14.71 24.31
CA PHE A 199 -14.14 13.34 24.63
C PHE A 199 -15.30 12.47 25.12
N TRP A 200 -16.19 13.03 25.95
CA TRP A 200 -17.40 12.33 26.39
C TRP A 200 -18.37 12.00 25.25
N ARG A 201 -18.49 12.87 24.24
CA ARG A 201 -19.30 12.57 23.04
C ARG A 201 -18.72 11.37 22.28
N HIS A 202 -17.42 11.37 22.00
CA HIS A 202 -16.77 10.25 21.32
C HIS A 202 -16.90 8.95 22.13
N TYR A 203 -16.74 9.02 23.45
CA TYR A 203 -16.94 7.88 24.33
C TYR A 203 -18.37 7.33 24.31
N ILE A 204 -19.39 8.20 24.34
CA ILE A 204 -20.80 7.79 24.20
C ILE A 204 -21.03 7.14 22.82
N TYR A 205 -20.44 7.68 21.75
CA TYR A 205 -20.54 7.08 20.41
C TYR A 205 -19.92 5.68 20.35
N LEU A 206 -18.82 5.41 21.06
CA LEU A 206 -18.29 4.04 21.17
C LEU A 206 -19.30 3.08 21.79
N TRP A 207 -19.98 3.48 22.86
CA TRP A 207 -21.04 2.68 23.48
C TRP A 207 -22.25 2.45 22.57
N ILE A 208 -22.66 3.48 21.83
CA ILE A 208 -23.75 3.37 20.85
C ILE A 208 -23.35 2.42 19.73
N ASN A 209 -22.16 2.56 19.17
CA ASN A 209 -21.65 1.67 18.12
C ASN A 209 -21.55 0.24 18.61
N TYR A 210 -21.08 0.01 19.85
CA TYR A 210 -21.04 -1.33 20.43
C TYR A 210 -22.43 -1.94 20.58
N ALA A 211 -23.41 -1.16 21.03
CA ALA A 211 -24.79 -1.62 21.15
C ALA A 211 -25.41 -1.95 19.78
N LEU A 212 -25.14 -1.12 18.77
CA LEU A 212 -25.59 -1.33 17.39
C LEU A 212 -24.93 -2.56 16.76
N PHE A 213 -23.63 -2.78 16.98
CA PHE A 213 -22.92 -3.97 16.55
C PHE A 213 -23.54 -5.25 17.16
N GLU A 214 -23.77 -5.26 18.48
CA GLU A 214 -24.39 -6.42 19.14
C GLU A 214 -25.84 -6.66 18.69
N GLU A 215 -26.58 -5.60 18.34
CA GLU A 215 -27.96 -5.72 17.84
C GLU A 215 -28.03 -6.19 16.39
N LEU A 216 -27.23 -5.60 15.50
CA LEU A 216 -27.36 -5.75 14.04
C LEU A 216 -26.47 -6.86 13.47
N GLU A 217 -25.28 -7.06 14.03
CA GLU A 217 -24.32 -8.05 13.50
C GLU A 217 -24.25 -9.30 14.36
N ALA A 218 -24.09 -9.15 15.69
CA ALA A 218 -23.96 -10.31 16.57
C ALA A 218 -25.30 -10.95 16.98
N GLU A 219 -26.40 -10.22 16.79
CA GLU A 219 -27.78 -10.60 17.15
C GLU A 219 -27.96 -11.13 18.60
N ASP A 220 -27.06 -10.79 19.54
CA ASP A 220 -27.12 -11.25 20.92
C ASP A 220 -27.98 -10.31 21.78
N VAL A 221 -29.28 -10.56 21.75
CA VAL A 221 -30.31 -9.80 22.48
C VAL A 221 -29.97 -9.63 23.98
N LYS A 222 -29.28 -10.58 24.61
CA LYS A 222 -28.93 -10.46 26.04
C LYS A 222 -27.82 -9.45 26.24
N ARG A 223 -26.75 -9.51 25.44
CA ARG A 223 -25.64 -8.56 25.49
C ARG A 223 -26.07 -7.17 25.05
N THR A 224 -26.81 -7.04 23.94
CA THR A 224 -27.39 -5.77 23.49
C THR A 224 -28.11 -5.04 24.63
N ARG A 225 -28.97 -5.74 25.38
CA ARG A 225 -29.67 -5.16 26.55
C ARG A 225 -28.74 -4.73 27.68
N GLN A 226 -27.65 -5.46 27.90
CA GLN A 226 -26.65 -5.07 28.91
C GLN A 226 -25.90 -3.82 28.47
N VAL A 227 -25.40 -3.78 27.24
CA VAL A 227 -24.66 -2.64 26.68
C VAL A 227 -25.55 -1.38 26.66
N TYR A 228 -26.82 -1.49 26.25
CA TYR A 228 -27.76 -0.37 26.30
C TYR A 228 -28.03 0.14 27.71
N LYS A 229 -28.15 -0.75 28.71
CA LYS A 229 -28.32 -0.33 30.11
C LYS A 229 -27.10 0.47 30.60
N TYR A 230 -25.89 -0.03 30.33
CA TYR A 230 -24.67 0.68 30.68
C TYR A 230 -24.55 2.03 29.96
N CYS A 231 -24.90 2.09 28.67
CA CYS A 231 -24.93 3.34 27.91
C CYS A 231 -25.91 4.36 28.52
N LEU A 232 -27.09 3.93 28.97
CA LEU A 232 -28.09 4.80 29.62
C LEU A 232 -27.62 5.29 30.99
N GLU A 233 -26.98 4.43 31.79
CA GLU A 233 -26.38 4.80 33.07
C GLU A 233 -25.26 5.84 32.88
N LEU A 234 -24.40 5.63 31.88
CA LEU A 234 -23.34 6.56 31.49
C LEU A 234 -23.89 7.89 30.99
N LEU A 235 -24.92 7.88 30.14
CA LEU A 235 -25.58 9.11 29.67
C LEU A 235 -26.17 9.90 30.84
N THR A 236 -26.75 9.20 31.81
CA THR A 236 -27.30 9.81 33.02
C THR A 236 -26.19 10.46 33.85
N GLN A 237 -25.08 9.76 34.11
CA GLN A 237 -23.93 10.30 34.82
C GLN A 237 -23.25 11.46 34.07
N ALA A 238 -23.09 11.35 32.75
CA ALA A 238 -22.52 12.39 31.92
C ALA A 238 -23.41 13.63 31.88
N LEU A 239 -24.75 13.49 31.90
CA LEU A 239 -25.67 14.62 32.05
C LEU A 239 -25.44 15.35 33.37
N TYR A 240 -25.40 14.62 34.50
CA TYR A 240 -25.13 15.22 35.81
C TYR A 240 -23.77 15.93 35.85
N LEU A 241 -22.72 15.32 35.33
CA LEU A 241 -21.36 15.89 35.25
C LEU A 241 -21.27 17.13 34.35
N LEU A 242 -22.13 17.26 33.34
CA LEU A 242 -22.15 18.37 32.38
C LEU A 242 -23.13 19.49 32.75
N GLU A 243 -24.15 19.19 33.56
CA GLU A 243 -25.09 20.15 34.14
C GLU A 243 -24.47 20.93 35.32
N ASP A 244 -23.50 20.36 36.03
CA ASP A 244 -22.75 21.03 37.11
C ASP A 244 -21.99 22.31 36.66
N LEU A 245 -21.85 22.56 35.35
CA LEU A 245 -21.31 23.83 34.82
C LEU A 245 -22.35 24.96 34.73
N ALA A 246 -23.65 24.67 34.79
CA ALA A 246 -24.70 25.69 34.87
C ALA A 246 -24.92 26.20 36.30
N ALA A 247 -24.44 25.47 37.31
CA ALA A 247 -24.53 25.84 38.73
C ALA A 247 -23.44 26.84 39.21
N LEU A 248 -22.52 27.27 38.33
CA LEU A 248 -21.44 28.24 38.66
C LEU A 248 -21.65 29.64 38.06
N CYS A 249 -22.79 29.93 37.44
CA CYS A 249 -23.23 31.30 37.19
C CYS A 249 -24.29 31.71 38.24
N PRO A 250 -23.90 32.35 39.36
CA PRO A 250 -24.86 33.16 40.08
C PRO A 250 -25.30 34.32 39.19
N LEU A 251 -26.60 34.63 39.24
CA LEU A 251 -27.22 35.83 38.68
C LEU A 251 -26.41 37.10 39.00
#